data_AF-A0A3S0JDF3-F1
#
_entry.id   AF-A0A3S0JDF3-F1
#
_cell.length_a   1.000
_cell.length_b   1.000
_cell.length_c   1.000
_cell.angle_alpha   90.00
_cell.angle_beta   90.00
_cell.angle_gamma   90.00
#
_symmetry.space_group_name_H-M   'P 1'
#
loop_
_entity.id
_entity.type
_entity.pdbx_description
1 polymer ?
#
loop_
_entity_poly.entity_id
_entity_poly.type
_entity_poly.pdbx_seq_one_letter_code
_entity_poly.pdbx_strand_id
1 'polypeptide(L)'
;MMELILFVFSVVGMTLIVVDGSILQWFRNLVKLTASKINVPSLGTIVDCYLCSGTWCGFLMGFVWISSDPLKIFACGCAGAFLANAAALMLNWIESATMVNLPDNSNNEQS
;
A
#
# COMPACT_ATOMS: atom_id res chain seq x y z
N MET A 1 -5.98 -14.29 -19.85
CA MET A 1 -4.54 -13.95 -19.68
C MET A 1 -4.34 -12.43 -19.63
N MET A 2 -4.90 -11.68 -20.59
CA MET A 2 -4.86 -10.22 -20.59
C MET A 2 -5.54 -9.58 -19.35
N GLU A 3 -6.65 -10.17 -18.89
CA GLU A 3 -7.36 -9.75 -17.66
C GLU A 3 -6.51 -9.88 -16.39
N LEU A 4 -5.67 -10.91 -16.29
CA LEU A 4 -4.76 -11.08 -15.16
C LEU A 4 -3.68 -10.00 -15.13
N ILE A 5 -3.16 -9.62 -16.29
CA ILE A 5 -2.16 -8.55 -16.39
C ILE A 5 -2.78 -7.22 -15.98
N LEU A 6 -3.98 -6.91 -16.49
CA LEU A 6 -4.71 -5.70 -16.12
C LEU A 6 -5.07 -5.69 -14.63
N PHE A 7 -5.45 -6.83 -14.06
CA PHE A 7 -5.67 -6.99 -12.63
C PHE A 7 -4.40 -6.68 -11.83
N VAL A 8 -3.25 -7.23 -12.21
CA VAL A 8 -1.99 -6.98 -11.50
C VAL A 8 -1.62 -5.50 -11.54
N PHE A 9 -1.67 -4.87 -12.72
CA PHE A 9 -1.38 -3.44 -12.84
C PHE A 9 -2.39 -2.56 -12.09
N SER A 10 -3.69 -2.89 -12.13
CA SER A 10 -4.71 -2.09 -11.43
C SER A 10 -4.59 -2.23 -9.92
N VAL A 11 -4.33 -3.43 -9.40
CA VAL A 11 -4.15 -3.66 -7.97
C VAL A 11 -2.89 -2.95 -7.48
N VAL A 12 -1.74 -3.16 -8.12
CA VAL A 12 -0.49 -2.50 -7.71
C VAL A 12 -0.62 -0.98 -7.79
N GLY A 13 -1.15 -0.46 -8.90
CA GLY A 13 -1.34 0.98 -9.09
C GLY A 13 -2.30 1.58 -8.07
N MET A 14 -3.43 0.94 -7.81
CA MET A 14 -4.40 1.41 -6.83
C MET A 14 -3.85 1.34 -5.40
N THR A 15 -3.07 0.30 -5.07
CA THR A 15 -2.46 0.17 -3.74
C THR A 15 -1.42 1.27 -3.51
N LEU A 16 -0.56 1.55 -4.50
CA LEU A 16 0.40 2.65 -4.43
C LEU A 16 -0.29 4.02 -4.35
N ILE A 17 -1.38 4.24 -5.08
CA ILE A 17 -2.16 5.49 -4.98
C ILE A 17 -2.79 5.64 -3.58
N VAL A 18 -3.28 4.55 -2.99
CA VAL A 18 -3.87 4.58 -1.65
C VAL A 18 -2.80 4.85 -0.58
N VAL A 19 -1.63 4.20 -0.67
CA VAL A 19 -0.59 4.20 0.38
C VAL A 19 0.49 5.28 0.18
N ASP A 20 0.78 5.71 -1.04
CA ASP A 20 1.78 6.76 -1.32
C ASP A 20 1.20 7.99 -2.03
N GLY A 21 -0.03 7.91 -2.52
CA GLY A 21 -0.65 9.03 -3.22
C GLY A 21 -0.85 10.25 -2.33
N SER A 22 -0.04 11.29 -2.55
CA SER A 22 -0.17 12.60 -1.91
C SER A 22 -1.55 13.22 -2.14
N ILE A 23 -2.20 12.88 -3.27
CA ILE A 23 -3.55 13.32 -3.62
C ILE A 23 -4.64 12.82 -2.66
N LEU A 24 -4.41 11.68 -1.97
CA LEU A 24 -5.33 11.12 -0.98
C LEU A 24 -4.96 11.50 0.48
N GLN A 25 -4.03 12.42 0.71
CA GLN A 25 -3.72 12.90 2.08
C GLN A 25 -4.97 13.43 2.79
N TRP A 26 -5.85 14.12 2.06
CA TRP A 26 -7.14 14.56 2.61
C TRP A 26 -8.03 13.38 3.02
N PHE A 27 -8.09 12.31 2.22
CA PHE A 27 -8.86 11.11 2.54
C PHE A 27 -8.29 10.37 3.75
N ARG A 28 -6.96 10.26 3.87
CA ARG A 28 -6.32 9.69 5.06
C ARG A 28 -6.58 10.52 6.31
N ASN A 29 -6.59 11.84 6.21
CA ASN A 29 -6.99 12.71 7.31
C ASN A 29 -8.48 12.56 7.66
N LEU A 30 -9.34 12.36 6.67
CA LEU A 30 -10.78 12.12 6.86
C LEU A 30 -11.06 10.76 7.53
N VAL A 31 -10.31 9.72 7.14
CA VAL A 31 -10.35 8.39 7.76
C VAL A 31 -9.76 8.44 9.17
N LYS A 32 -8.66 9.15 9.41
CA LYS A 32 -8.09 9.33 10.76
C LYS A 32 -9.04 10.08 11.69
N LEU A 33 -9.70 11.14 11.21
CA LEU A 33 -10.74 11.87 11.97
C LEU A 33 -11.96 10.99 12.28
N THR A 34 -12.40 10.20 11.30
CA THR A 34 -13.54 9.29 11.48
C THR A 34 -13.19 8.12 12.40
N ALA A 35 -11.97 7.58 12.31
CA ALA A 35 -11.46 6.53 13.19
C ALA A 35 -11.32 7.01 14.64
N SER A 36 -10.87 8.26 14.86
CA SER A 36 -10.84 8.88 16.19
C SER A 36 -12.24 9.04 16.78
N LYS A 37 -13.25 9.27 15.95
CA LYS A 37 -14.65 9.39 16.37
C LYS A 37 -15.28 8.04 16.74
N ILE A 38 -14.80 6.95 16.14
CA ILE A 38 -15.28 5.58 16.38
C ILE A 38 -14.43 4.84 17.43
N ASN A 39 -13.32 5.45 17.90
CA ASN A 39 -12.39 4.87 18.87
C ASN A 39 -11.82 3.50 18.43
N VAL A 40 -11.66 3.33 17.12
CA VAL A 40 -11.04 2.13 16.52
C VAL A 40 -9.78 2.58 15.79
N PRO A 41 -8.61 2.62 16.48
CA PRO A 41 -7.34 3.06 15.88
C PRO A 41 -6.87 2.16 14.72
N SER A 42 -7.44 0.96 14.59
CA SER A 42 -7.08 -0.01 13.57
C SER A 42 -7.47 0.43 12.14
N LEU A 43 -8.56 1.20 11.97
CA LEU A 43 -9.04 1.60 10.65
C LEU A 43 -8.11 2.58 9.93
N GLY A 44 -7.46 3.50 10.66
CA GLY A 44 -6.42 4.36 10.07
C GLY A 44 -5.20 3.56 9.62
N THR A 45 -4.86 2.50 10.36
CA THR A 45 -3.70 1.63 10.10
C THR A 45 -3.93 0.73 8.88
N ILE A 46 -5.17 0.32 8.61
CA ILE A 46 -5.52 -0.53 7.46
C ILE A 46 -5.24 0.18 6.12
N VAL A 47 -5.39 1.50 6.05
CA VAL A 47 -5.15 2.29 4.84
C VAL A 47 -3.66 2.63 4.67
N ASP A 48 -2.91 2.73 5.78
CA ASP A 48 -1.46 2.94 5.76
C ASP A 48 -0.68 1.61 5.57
N CYS A 49 -1.30 0.45 5.78
CA CYS A 49 -0.67 -0.85 5.59
C CYS A 49 -0.77 -1.33 4.12
N TYR A 50 0.36 -1.53 3.44
CA TYR A 50 0.42 -2.11 2.09
C TYR A 50 -0.26 -3.48 1.99
N LEU A 51 -0.10 -4.34 3.00
CA LEU A 51 -0.69 -5.67 3.00
C LEU A 51 -2.22 -5.60 3.04
N CYS A 52 -2.77 -4.76 3.93
CA CYS A 52 -4.20 -4.61 4.09
C CYS A 52 -4.82 -3.90 2.89
N SER A 53 -4.28 -2.74 2.50
CA SER A 53 -4.74 -1.99 1.33
C SER A 53 -4.64 -2.82 0.05
N GLY A 54 -3.57 -3.60 -0.14
CA GLY A 54 -3.41 -4.52 -1.25
C GLY A 54 -4.41 -5.67 -1.25
N THR A 55 -4.77 -6.19 -0.07
CA THR A 55 -5.81 -7.21 0.07
C THR A 55 -7.18 -6.65 -0.34
N TRP A 56 -7.54 -5.45 0.16
CA TRP A 56 -8.81 -4.79 -0.18
C TRP A 56 -8.87 -4.40 -1.66
N CYS A 57 -7.79 -3.87 -2.23
CA CYS A 57 -7.70 -3.55 -3.66
C CYS A 57 -7.79 -4.83 -4.50
N GLY A 58 -7.13 -5.91 -4.09
CA GLY A 58 -7.20 -7.22 -4.75
C GLY A 58 -8.60 -7.85 -4.71
N PHE A 59 -9.33 -7.69 -3.61
CA PHE A 59 -10.73 -8.10 -3.51
C PHE A 59 -11.63 -7.30 -4.44
N LEU A 60 -11.50 -5.97 -4.43
CA LEU A 60 -12.34 -5.08 -5.23
C LEU A 60 -12.09 -5.28 -6.73
N MET A 61 -10.82 -5.36 -7.15
CA MET A 61 -10.46 -5.60 -8.54
C MET A 61 -10.74 -7.04 -8.98
N GLY A 62 -10.60 -8.01 -8.07
CA GLY A 62 -10.95 -9.40 -8.36
C GLY A 62 -12.45 -9.58 -8.60
N PHE A 63 -13.28 -8.84 -7.85
CA PHE A 63 -14.73 -8.80 -8.04
C PHE A 63 -15.14 -8.14 -9.36
N VAL A 64 -14.47 -7.04 -9.74
CA VAL A 64 -14.81 -6.28 -10.97
C VAL A 64 -14.35 -7.00 -12.24
N TRP A 65 -13.16 -7.63 -12.23
CA TRP A 65 -12.54 -8.16 -13.46
C TRP A 65 -12.66 -9.67 -13.66
N ILE A 66 -12.69 -10.50 -12.61
CA ILE A 66 -12.47 -11.95 -12.76
C ILE A 66 -13.78 -12.77 -12.84
N SER A 67 -14.64 -12.70 -11.81
CA SER A 67 -15.87 -13.51 -11.66
C SER A 67 -16.47 -13.27 -10.27
N SER A 68 -17.76 -13.58 -10.09
CA SER A 68 -18.47 -13.58 -8.80
C SER A 68 -18.21 -14.82 -7.93
N ASP A 69 -17.28 -15.70 -8.33
CA ASP A 69 -16.87 -16.85 -7.53
C ASP A 69 -16.07 -16.42 -6.29
N PRO A 70 -16.56 -16.68 -5.06
CA PRO A 70 -15.93 -16.17 -3.84
C PRO A 70 -14.51 -16.70 -3.62
N LEU A 71 -14.21 -17.93 -4.07
CA LEU A 71 -12.86 -18.50 -3.98
C LEU A 71 -11.85 -17.80 -4.89
N LYS A 72 -12.26 -17.38 -6.10
CA LYS A 72 -11.38 -16.66 -7.02
C LYS A 72 -11.10 -15.25 -6.51
N ILE A 73 -12.12 -14.59 -5.95
CA ILE A 73 -12.01 -13.28 -5.32
C ILE A 73 -11.06 -13.34 -4.11
N PHE A 74 -11.14 -14.39 -3.29
CA PHE A 74 -10.21 -14.63 -2.19
C PHE A 74 -8.76 -14.83 -2.64
N ALA A 75 -8.56 -15.64 -3.70
CA ALA A 75 -7.23 -15.81 -4.28
C ALA A 75 -6.68 -14.49 -4.84
N CYS A 76 -7.52 -13.66 -5.46
CA CYS A 76 -7.15 -12.32 -5.94
C CYS A 76 -6.77 -11.38 -4.79
N GLY A 77 -7.50 -11.41 -3.67
CA GLY A 77 -7.14 -10.66 -2.46
C GLY A 77 -5.76 -11.06 -1.91
N CYS A 78 -5.48 -12.36 -1.82
CA CYS A 78 -4.18 -12.86 -1.36
C CYS A 78 -3.05 -12.50 -2.32
N ALA A 79 -3.28 -12.64 -3.63
CA ALA A 79 -2.31 -12.24 -4.66
C ALA A 79 -2.03 -10.73 -4.60
N GLY A 80 -3.07 -9.91 -4.41
CA GLY A 80 -2.97 -8.46 -4.25
C GLY A 80 -2.16 -8.06 -3.02
N ALA A 81 -2.37 -8.72 -1.89
CA ALA A 81 -1.59 -8.51 -0.67
C ALA A 81 -0.09 -8.80 -0.88
N PHE A 82 0.22 -9.91 -1.54
CA PHE A 82 1.59 -10.29 -1.87
C PHE A 82 2.25 -9.28 -2.82
N LEU A 83 1.53 -8.88 -3.88
CA LEU A 83 1.99 -7.89 -4.85
C LEU A 83 2.25 -6.53 -4.23
N ALA A 84 1.36 -6.06 -3.35
CA ALA A 84 1.53 -4.79 -2.65
C ALA A 84 2.73 -4.82 -1.70
N ASN A 85 2.94 -5.93 -0.99
CA ASN A 85 4.08 -6.10 -0.10
C ASN A 85 5.40 -6.20 -0.88
N ALA A 86 5.40 -6.87 -2.04
CA ALA A 86 6.53 -6.91 -2.95
C ALA A 86 6.88 -5.51 -3.51
N ALA A 87 5.87 -4.71 -3.87
CA ALA A 87 6.07 -3.34 -4.33
C ALA A 87 6.70 -2.45 -3.23
N ALA A 88 6.22 -2.57 -1.99
CA ALA A 88 6.79 -1.86 -0.84
C ALA A 88 8.24 -2.28 -0.57
N LEU A 89 8.55 -3.59 -0.63
CA LEU A 89 9.92 -4.09 -0.52
C LEU A 89 10.82 -3.53 -1.63
N MET A 90 10.30 -3.45 -2.85
CA MET A 90 11.07 -2.94 -3.98
C MET A 90 11.38 -1.45 -3.85
N LEU A 91 10.42 -0.64 -3.36
CA LEU A 91 10.65 0.77 -3.05
C LEU A 91 11.70 0.94 -1.95
N ASN A 92 11.56 0.23 -0.84
CA ASN A 92 12.54 0.25 0.25
C ASN A 92 13.95 -0.16 -0.22
N TRP A 93 14.03 -1.14 -1.13
CA TRP A 93 15.30 -1.57 -1.70
C TRP A 93 15.95 -0.45 -2.53
N ILE A 94 15.18 0.23 -3.38
CA ILE A 94 15.65 1.37 -4.18
C ILE A 94 16.11 2.51 -3.26
N GLU A 95 15.31 2.85 -2.25
CA GLU A 95 15.67 3.90 -1.28
C GLU A 95 16.99 3.56 -0.57
N SER A 96 17.14 2.33 -0.09
CA SER A 96 18.36 1.86 0.58
C SER A 96 19.60 1.89 -0.31
N ALA A 97 19.45 1.63 -1.61
CA ALA A 97 20.53 1.69 -2.59
C ALA A 97 20.97 3.13 -2.90
N THR A 98 20.08 4.11 -2.69
CA THR A 98 20.36 5.54 -2.90
C THR A 98 20.84 6.29 -1.66
N MET A 99 20.85 5.67 -0.47
CA MET A 99 21.39 6.29 0.73
C MET A 99 22.92 6.41 0.64
N VAL A 100 23.40 7.51 0.03
CA VAL A 100 24.81 7.90 0.10
C VAL A 100 25.06 8.36 1.54
N ASN A 101 25.80 7.56 2.28
CA ASN A 101 26.27 7.87 3.62
C ASN A 101 27.16 9.12 3.53
N LEU A 102 26.59 10.31 3.72
CA LEU A 102 27.34 11.53 3.88
C LEU A 102 28.02 11.42 5.25
N PRO A 103 29.36 11.52 5.34
CA PRO A 103 30.03 11.50 6.64
C PRO A 103 29.49 12.67 7.48
N ASP A 104 28.89 12.35 8.62
CA ASP A 104 28.48 13.33 9.62
C ASP A 104 29.72 14.12 10.06
N ASN A 105 29.80 15.38 9.63
CA ASN A 105 30.80 16.34 10.06
C ASN A 105 30.44 16.88 11.46
N SER A 106 30.31 16.00 12.46
CA SER A 106 29.97 16.35 13.85
C SER A 106 31.15 16.20 14.82
N ASN A 107 32.39 16.37 14.33
CA ASN A 107 33.62 16.37 15.14
C ASN A 107 34.28 17.75 15.30
N ASN A 108 33.55 18.87 15.24
CA ASN A 108 34.17 20.20 15.40
C ASN A 108 33.27 21.26 16.05
N GLU A 109 32.47 20.93 17.06
CA GLU A 109 31.89 21.94 17.94
C GLU A 109 31.55 21.31 19.30
N GLN A 110 32.33 21.68 20.32
CA GLN A 110 32.19 21.44 21.77
C GLN A 110 33.36 20.68 22.42
N SER A 111 34.52 21.32 22.44
CA SER A 111 35.49 21.18 23.53
C SER A 111 35.97 22.54 23.98
#